data_AF-A0A8D0FQF6-F1
#
_entry.id   AF-A0A8D0FQF6-F1
#
_cell.length_a   1.000
_cell.length_b   1.000
_cell.length_c   1.000
_cell.angle_alpha   90.00
_cell.angle_beta   90.00
_cell.angle_gamma   90.00
#
_symmetry.space_group_name_H-M   'P 1'
#
loop_
_entity.id
_entity.type
_entity.pdbx_description
1 polymer ?
#
loop_
_entity_poly.entity_id
_entity_poly.type
_entity_poly.pdbx_seq_one_letter_code
_entity_poly.pdbx_strand_id
1 'polypeptide(L)'
;MIQREAEVKNKVTAVALTDSVHNVWHQEVGKTIREWMREKCCNWVSSSEPLDTSVESMLPDCPRVSAGTERHELTSWKSFPSIFKFFSEAVEAKNSSCAD
;
A
#
# COMPACT_ATOMS: atom_id res chain seq x y z
N MET A 1 -19.06 -13.24 -5.52
CA MET A 1 -17.71 -12.75 -5.13
C MET A 1 -17.08 -11.87 -6.21
N ILE A 2 -17.17 -12.25 -7.49
CA ILE A 2 -16.57 -11.53 -8.64
C ILE A 2 -17.02 -10.06 -8.76
N GLN A 3 -18.31 -9.76 -8.59
CA GLN A 3 -18.82 -8.39 -8.72
C GLN A 3 -18.18 -7.41 -7.74
N ARG A 4 -18.02 -7.82 -6.47
CA ARG A 4 -17.44 -6.97 -5.42
C ARG A 4 -15.96 -6.68 -5.68
N GLU A 5 -15.21 -7.67 -6.17
CA GLU A 5 -13.80 -7.48 -6.51
C GLU A 5 -13.65 -6.43 -7.62
N ALA A 6 -14.42 -6.57 -8.71
CA ALA A 6 -14.39 -5.62 -9.82
C ALA A 6 -14.78 -4.19 -9.38
N GLU A 7 -15.82 -4.06 -8.55
CA GLU A 7 -16.25 -2.76 -8.02
C GLU A 7 -15.17 -2.07 -7.17
N VAL A 8 -14.47 -2.82 -6.31
CA VAL A 8 -13.36 -2.29 -5.51
C VAL A 8 -12.22 -1.85 -6.41
N LYS A 9 -11.79 -2.72 -7.34
CA LYS A 9 -10.68 -2.43 -8.25
C LYS A 9 -10.92 -1.21 -9.13
N ASN A 10 -12.18 -0.97 -9.54
CA ASN A 10 -12.55 0.18 -10.36
C ASN A 10 -12.62 1.50 -9.59
N LYS A 11 -12.92 1.46 -8.28
CA LYS A 11 -13.16 2.67 -7.47
C LYS A 11 -11.94 3.09 -6.66
N VAL A 12 -11.16 2.14 -6.16
CA VAL A 12 -10.03 2.40 -5.27
C VAL A 12 -8.80 2.74 -6.10
N THR A 13 -8.25 3.94 -5.85
CA THR A 13 -7.08 4.46 -6.59
C THR A 13 -5.77 4.08 -5.92
N ALA A 14 -5.72 4.12 -4.58
CA ALA A 14 -4.56 3.76 -3.78
C ALA A 14 -5.00 3.37 -2.36
N VAL A 15 -4.16 2.60 -1.67
CA VAL A 15 -4.37 2.16 -0.28
C VAL A 15 -3.07 2.35 0.49
N ALA A 16 -3.11 3.13 1.57
CA ALA A 16 -2.01 3.22 2.51
C ALA A 16 -2.33 2.37 3.75
N LEU A 17 -1.40 1.52 4.12
CA LEU A 17 -1.44 0.70 5.33
C LEU A 17 -0.40 1.25 6.31
N THR A 18 -0.73 1.23 7.60
CA THR A 18 0.18 1.68 8.67
C THR A 18 0.41 0.54 9.63
N ASP A 19 1.61 -0.02 9.56
CA ASP A 19 2.08 -1.16 10.34
C ASP A 19 1.11 -2.35 10.38
N SER A 20 0.51 -2.64 9.22
CA SER A 20 -0.43 -3.74 9.07
C SER A 20 0.30 -5.08 9.05
N VAL A 21 -0.22 -6.06 9.81
CA VAL A 21 0.27 -7.46 9.88
C VAL A 21 -0.49 -8.42 8.96
N HIS A 22 -1.09 -7.90 7.89
CA HIS A 22 -1.85 -8.72 6.94
C HIS A 22 -0.98 -9.79 6.27
N ASN A 23 -1.61 -10.86 5.80
CA ASN A 23 -0.93 -11.92 5.07
C ASN A 23 -1.81 -12.44 3.93
N VAL A 24 -1.47 -12.01 2.72
CA VAL A 24 -2.22 -12.33 1.49
C VAL A 24 -2.02 -13.80 1.07
N TRP A 25 -1.01 -14.51 1.59
CA TRP A 25 -0.72 -15.90 1.21
C TRP A 25 -1.64 -16.89 1.91
N HIS A 26 -1.95 -16.65 3.18
CA HIS A 26 -2.83 -17.53 3.96
C HIS A 26 -4.32 -17.36 3.62
N GLN A 27 -4.67 -16.36 2.81
CA GLN A 27 -6.07 -16.08 2.44
C GLN A 27 -6.47 -16.65 1.07
N GLU A 28 -5.64 -17.52 0.46
CA GLU A 28 -5.89 -18.13 -0.86
C GLU A 28 -6.23 -17.11 -1.96
N VAL A 29 -5.68 -15.91 -1.85
CA VAL A 29 -6.10 -14.78 -2.69
C VAL A 29 -5.63 -15.00 -4.14
N GLY A 30 -6.51 -14.79 -5.10
CA GLY A 30 -6.22 -14.97 -6.52
C GLY A 30 -5.10 -14.05 -7.03
N LYS A 31 -4.40 -14.48 -8.11
CA LYS A 31 -3.28 -13.76 -8.72
C LYS A 31 -3.60 -12.28 -9.02
N THR A 32 -4.80 -12.03 -9.55
CA THR A 32 -5.27 -10.69 -9.93
C THR A 32 -5.36 -9.72 -8.75
N ILE A 33 -5.62 -10.20 -7.53
CA ILE A 33 -5.69 -9.35 -6.33
C ILE A 33 -4.27 -9.11 -5.80
N ARG A 34 -3.38 -10.11 -5.86
CA ARG A 34 -1.97 -9.93 -5.45
C ARG A 34 -1.26 -8.87 -6.30
N GLU A 35 -1.48 -8.91 -7.61
CA GLU A 35 -0.98 -7.89 -8.54
C GLU A 35 -1.58 -6.52 -8.23
N TRP A 36 -2.91 -6.47 -8.00
CA TRP A 36 -3.58 -5.24 -7.61
C TRP A 36 -3.06 -4.65 -6.29
N MET A 37 -2.80 -5.48 -5.28
CA MET A 37 -2.22 -5.02 -4.02
C MET A 37 -0.79 -4.51 -4.20
N ARG A 38 0.01 -5.16 -5.05
CA ARG A 38 1.36 -4.68 -5.36
C ARG A 38 1.35 -3.31 -6.04
N GLU A 39 0.35 -3.06 -6.88
CA GLU A 39 0.23 -1.81 -7.64
C GLU A 39 -0.42 -0.68 -6.82
N LYS A 40 -1.48 -0.98 -6.07
CA LYS A 40 -2.31 0.03 -5.43
C LYS A 40 -2.01 0.25 -3.95
N CYS A 41 -1.33 -0.68 -3.29
CA CYS A 41 -1.08 -0.60 -1.85
C CYS A 41 0.38 -0.26 -1.54
N CYS A 42 0.60 0.40 -0.41
CA CYS A 42 1.91 0.50 0.23
C CYS A 42 1.72 0.45 1.75
N ASN A 43 2.61 -0.23 2.47
CA ASN A 43 2.56 -0.36 3.92
C ASN A 43 3.75 0.34 4.57
N TRP A 44 3.47 1.37 5.38
CA TRP A 44 4.47 2.05 6.21
C TRP A 44 4.59 1.30 7.52
N VAL A 45 5.67 0.53 7.67
CA VAL A 45 5.89 -0.36 8.81
C VAL A 45 6.80 0.25 9.86
N SER A 46 6.67 -0.24 11.09
CA SER A 46 7.60 0.13 12.16
C SER A 46 9.02 -0.34 11.78
N SER A 47 10.00 0.56 11.83
CA SER A 47 11.38 0.29 11.47
C SER A 47 12.30 1.38 12.04
N SER A 48 13.54 1.01 12.33
CA SER A 48 14.62 1.93 12.72
C SER A 48 15.16 2.75 11.54
N GLU A 49 14.87 2.33 10.31
CA GLU A 49 15.31 3.00 9.08
C GLU A 49 14.64 4.37 8.90
N PRO A 50 15.24 5.30 8.15
CA PRO A 50 14.60 6.56 7.77
C PRO A 50 13.24 6.35 7.09
N LEU A 51 12.35 7.34 7.21
CA LEU A 51 11.05 7.33 6.52
C LEU A 51 11.24 7.07 5.02
N ASP A 52 10.36 6.25 4.45
CA ASP A 52 10.31 5.87 3.03
C ASP A 52 11.44 4.93 2.55
N THR A 53 12.37 4.52 3.43
CA THR A 53 13.33 3.46 3.10
C THR A 53 12.59 2.15 2.85
N SER A 54 12.87 1.50 1.72
CA SER A 54 12.29 0.19 1.39
C SER A 54 12.64 -0.86 2.45
N VAL A 55 11.63 -1.62 2.89
CA VAL A 55 11.80 -2.70 3.85
C VAL A 55 11.48 -4.02 3.16
N GLU A 56 12.45 -4.94 3.13
CA GLU A 56 12.25 -6.24 2.49
C GLU A 56 11.14 -7.05 3.17
N SER A 57 10.35 -7.74 2.35
CA SER A 57 9.37 -8.71 2.80
C SER A 57 9.82 -10.11 2.40
N MET A 58 9.78 -11.05 3.33
CA MET A 58 10.08 -12.46 3.05
C MET A 58 9.03 -13.12 2.14
N LEU A 59 7.80 -12.58 2.13
CA LEU A 59 6.70 -13.07 1.31
C LEU A 59 6.26 -11.98 0.31
N PRO A 60 5.91 -12.33 -0.94
CA PRO A 60 5.51 -11.32 -1.91
C PRO A 60 4.18 -10.68 -1.51
N ASP A 61 4.23 -9.39 -1.18
CA ASP A 61 3.11 -8.60 -0.67
C ASP A 61 3.05 -7.27 -1.43
N CYS A 62 2.25 -6.32 -0.95
CA CYS A 62 2.42 -4.93 -1.32
C CYS A 62 3.80 -4.38 -0.89
N PRO A 63 4.32 -3.36 -1.58
CA PRO A 63 5.52 -2.65 -1.13
C PRO A 63 5.45 -2.23 0.34
N ARG A 64 6.59 -2.34 1.01
CA ARG A 64 6.76 -1.93 2.41
C ARG A 64 7.87 -0.91 2.51
N VAL A 65 7.61 0.16 3.24
CA VAL A 65 8.59 1.21 3.53
C VAL A 65 8.59 1.51 5.02
N SER A 66 9.70 2.04 5.52
CA SER A 66 9.81 2.45 6.92
C SER A 66 8.92 3.66 7.21
N ALA A 67 8.24 3.64 8.36
CA ALA A 67 7.55 4.80 8.93
C ALA A 67 8.49 5.78 9.66
N GLY A 68 9.79 5.49 9.74
CA GLY A 68 10.76 6.30 10.49
C GLY A 68 10.56 6.25 12.01
N THR A 69 10.04 5.12 12.51
CA THR A 69 9.82 4.87 13.94
C THR A 69 9.63 3.38 14.21
N GLU A 70 10.14 2.91 15.34
CA GLU A 70 9.88 1.54 15.84
C GLU A 70 8.60 1.46 16.68
N ARG A 71 7.95 2.59 16.95
CA ARG A 71 6.72 2.65 17.76
C ARG A 71 5.51 2.49 16.86
N HIS A 72 4.86 1.32 16.95
CA HIS A 72 3.65 0.96 16.18
C HIS A 72 2.61 2.09 16.15
N GLU A 73 2.30 2.66 17.31
CA GLU A 73 1.28 3.69 17.50
C GLU A 73 1.63 5.02 16.82
N LEU A 74 2.90 5.26 16.49
CA LEU A 74 3.36 6.48 15.83
C LEU A 74 3.43 6.36 14.32
N THR A 75 3.32 5.16 13.75
CA THR A 75 3.47 4.92 12.30
C THR A 75 2.52 5.78 11.47
N SER A 76 1.25 5.89 11.85
CA SER A 76 0.27 6.74 11.15
C SER A 76 0.67 8.21 11.13
N TRP A 77 1.08 8.77 12.28
CA TRP A 77 1.46 10.18 12.37
C TRP A 77 2.76 10.48 11.63
N LYS A 78 3.77 9.63 11.82
CA LYS A 78 5.10 9.80 11.22
C LYS A 78 5.07 9.65 9.70
N SER A 79 4.23 8.77 9.18
CA SER A 79 4.07 8.54 7.74
C SER A 79 3.08 9.48 7.06
N PHE A 80 2.32 10.27 7.81
CA PHE A 80 1.25 11.12 7.26
C PHE A 80 1.69 11.95 6.04
N PRO A 81 2.84 12.68 6.05
CA PRO A 81 3.26 13.46 4.89
C PRO A 81 3.56 12.60 3.66
N SER A 82 4.20 11.45 3.87
CA SER A 82 4.55 10.52 2.80
C SER A 82 3.31 9.84 2.20
N ILE A 83 2.36 9.43 3.04
CA ILE A 83 1.09 8.83 2.61
C ILE A 83 0.31 9.80 1.71
N PHE A 84 0.21 11.07 2.07
CA PHE A 84 -0.52 12.04 1.26
C PHE A 84 0.22 12.38 -0.04
N LYS A 85 1.56 12.37 -0.04
CA LYS A 85 2.34 12.44 -1.27
C LYS A 85 2.02 11.25 -2.19
N PHE A 86 2.08 10.02 -1.67
CA PHE A 86 1.72 8.79 -2.39
C PHE A 86 0.30 8.84 -2.99
N PHE A 87 -0.69 9.32 -2.22
CA PHE A 87 -2.05 9.49 -2.73
C PHE A 87 -2.15 10.53 -3.84
N SER A 88 -1.40 11.63 -3.73
CA SER A 88 -1.40 12.69 -4.75
C SER A 88 -0.82 12.16 -6.06
N GLU A 89 0.34 11.50 -6.01
CA GLU A 89 0.99 10.86 -7.17
C GLU A 89 0.08 9.79 -7.81
N ALA A 90 -0.64 8.99 -7.00
CA ALA A 90 -1.57 7.99 -7.52
C ALA A 90 -2.78 8.60 -8.25
N VAL A 91 -3.31 9.72 -7.75
CA VAL A 91 -4.41 10.45 -8.42
C VAL A 91 -3.93 11.11 -9.71
N GLU A 92 -2.75 11.73 -9.71
CA GLU A 92 -2.13 12.34 -10.89
C GLU A 92 -1.87 11.31 -12.00
N ALA A 93 -1.32 10.14 -11.65
CA ALA A 93 -1.08 9.05 -12.59
C ALA A 93 -2.40 8.54 -13.19
N LYS A 94 -3.45 8.39 -12.37
CA LYS A 94 -4.78 7.96 -12.84
C LYS A 94 -5.39 8.97 -13.82
N ASN A 95 -5.31 10.26 -13.52
CA ASN A 95 -5.85 11.30 -14.40
C ASN A 95 -5.10 11.38 -15.73
N SER A 96 -3.79 11.17 -15.72
CA SER A 96 -2.97 11.13 -16.95
C SER A 96 -3.33 9.93 -17.83
N SER A 97 -3.62 8.76 -17.25
CA SER A 97 -4.01 7.55 -18.00
C SER A 97 -5.40 7.60 -18.65
N CYS A 98 -6.24 8.57 -18.29
CA CYS A 98 -7.57 8.78 -18.87
C CYS A 98 -7.59 9.88 -19.95
N ALA A 99 -6.45 10.53 -20.21
CA ALA A 99 -6.32 11.61 -21.18
C ALA A 99 -5.90 11.13 -22.58
N ASP A 100 -5.66 9.83 -22.76
CA ASP A 100 -5.42 9.13 -24.03
C ASP A 100 -6.62 8.26 -24.43
#